data_AF-A0A521ZT94-F1
#
_entry.id   AF-A0A521ZT94-F1
#
_cell.length_a   1.000
_cell.length_b   1.000
_cell.length_c   1.000
_cell.angle_alpha   90.00
_cell.angle_beta   90.00
_cell.angle_gamma   90.00
#
_symmetry.space_group_name_H-M   'P 1'
#
loop_
_entity.id
_entity.type
_entity.pdbx_description
1 polymer ?
#
loop_
_entity_poly.entity_id
_entity_poly.type
_entity_poly.pdbx_seq_one_letter_code
_entity_poly.pdbx_strand_id
1 'polypeptide(L)'
;MNLRMLLARAWRFDSPRVLSAQMELLDRNLPYAFVISAVAALLTGLICSRALHLPGAWNWAWATCGMSMLCLSVRQALPRPTDRSKVLIYAHMVRLLAGLSGICWGAFGVLLLDQPNPMSIAIVLCVTAGINSGGLAVFAPSWPVAVTYWLTNIVPVMAVLLRSRDELSMMMGLAVMLYLIAMTVFSYFGSRGALRAIELGFENEGLVLRLRDQTQRALDARQVAE
;
A
#
# COMPACT_ATOMS: atom_id res chain seq x y z
N MET A 1 -8.95 -22.26 -6.45
CA MET A 1 -9.01 -21.49 -5.18
C MET A 1 -10.37 -20.78 -5.14
N ASN A 2 -11.18 -21.00 -4.09
CA ASN A 2 -12.57 -20.55 -4.05
C ASN A 2 -12.66 -19.02 -3.84
N LEU A 3 -13.47 -18.29 -4.62
CA LEU A 3 -13.56 -16.81 -4.58
C LEU A 3 -13.88 -16.29 -3.17
N ARG A 4 -14.72 -17.02 -2.41
CA ARG A 4 -15.03 -16.72 -1.01
C ARG A 4 -13.79 -16.73 -0.10
N MET A 5 -12.84 -17.63 -0.32
CA MET A 5 -11.61 -17.69 0.46
C MET A 5 -10.66 -16.52 0.13
N LEU A 6 -10.63 -16.07 -1.13
CA LEU A 6 -9.88 -14.88 -1.52
C LEU A 6 -10.46 -13.63 -0.86
N LEU A 7 -11.79 -13.45 -0.91
CA LEU A 7 -12.45 -12.33 -0.25
C LEU A 7 -12.25 -12.36 1.27
N ALA A 8 -12.33 -13.53 1.91
CA ALA A 8 -12.06 -13.65 3.34
C ALA A 8 -10.62 -13.24 3.70
N ARG A 9 -9.63 -13.59 2.86
CA ARG A 9 -8.22 -13.25 3.08
C ARG A 9 -7.92 -11.77 2.88
N ALA A 10 -8.58 -11.10 1.95
CA ALA A 10 -8.38 -9.66 1.75
C ALA A 10 -8.89 -8.82 2.94
N TRP A 11 -9.66 -9.40 3.87
CA TRP A 11 -10.16 -8.72 5.06
C TRP A 11 -9.62 -9.27 6.39
N ARG A 12 -8.79 -10.33 6.35
CA ARG A 12 -8.22 -10.97 7.54
C ARG A 12 -6.70 -10.82 7.56
N PHE A 13 -6.17 -10.47 8.73
CA PHE A 13 -4.73 -10.44 8.98
C PHE A 13 -4.20 -11.84 9.33
N ASP A 14 -2.92 -12.08 9.05
CA ASP A 14 -2.20 -13.30 9.38
C ASP A 14 -1.92 -13.42 10.90
N SER A 15 -1.31 -14.53 11.32
CA SER A 15 -0.96 -14.76 12.73
C SER A 15 -0.05 -13.65 13.30
N PRO A 16 -0.13 -13.31 14.61
CA PRO A 16 0.60 -12.18 15.17
C PRO A 16 2.12 -12.18 14.93
N ARG A 17 2.75 -13.35 14.88
CA ARG A 17 4.19 -13.49 14.59
C ARG A 17 4.54 -13.07 13.16
N VAL A 18 3.78 -13.57 12.19
CA VAL A 18 3.96 -13.23 10.77
C VAL A 18 3.55 -11.78 10.50
N LEU A 19 2.44 -11.36 11.09
CA LEU A 19 1.91 -10.00 10.95
C LEU A 19 2.92 -8.96 11.45
N SER A 20 3.63 -9.25 12.54
CA SER A 20 4.66 -8.34 13.08
C SER A 20 5.78 -8.10 12.06
N ALA A 21 6.29 -9.15 11.43
CA ALA A 21 7.30 -9.04 10.38
C ALA A 21 6.77 -8.33 9.12
N GLN A 22 5.53 -8.62 8.69
CA GLN A 22 4.89 -7.90 7.57
C GLN A 22 4.77 -6.40 7.86
N MET A 23 4.33 -6.06 9.08
CA MET A 23 4.16 -4.68 9.51
C MET A 23 5.50 -3.95 9.68
N GLU A 24 6.57 -4.66 10.05
CA GLU A 24 7.92 -4.09 10.09
C GLU A 24 8.43 -3.77 8.67
N LEU A 25 8.21 -4.65 7.69
CA LEU A 25 8.56 -4.39 6.29
C LEU A 25 7.79 -3.18 5.74
N LEU A 26 6.49 -3.09 6.04
CA LEU A 26 5.65 -1.94 5.71
C LEU A 26 6.17 -0.66 6.37
N ASP A 27 6.42 -0.70 7.68
CA ASP A 27 6.83 0.46 8.48
C ASP A 27 8.10 1.12 7.96
N ARG A 28 9.05 0.33 7.45
CA ARG A 28 10.29 0.85 6.85
C ARG A 28 10.04 1.72 5.62
N ASN A 29 9.01 1.39 4.84
CA ASN A 29 8.72 2.07 3.57
C ASN A 29 7.68 3.20 3.72
N LEU A 30 6.81 3.14 4.73
CA LEU A 30 5.72 4.10 4.92
C LEU A 30 6.16 5.58 4.96
N PRO A 31 7.26 5.99 5.63
CA PRO A 31 7.66 7.39 5.67
C PRO A 31 8.00 7.94 4.30
N TYR A 32 8.79 7.17 3.54
CA TYR A 32 9.16 7.53 2.19
C TYR A 32 7.93 7.59 1.30
N ALA A 33 6.98 6.66 1.45
CA ALA A 33 5.73 6.68 0.73
C ALA A 33 4.92 7.96 0.98
N PHE A 34 4.79 8.40 2.24
CA PHE A 34 4.04 9.63 2.57
C PHE A 34 4.77 10.89 2.11
N VAL A 35 6.10 10.96 2.23
CA VAL A 35 6.88 12.10 1.74
C VAL A 35 6.79 12.20 0.22
N ILE A 36 6.99 11.09 -0.49
CA ILE A 36 6.85 11.03 -1.95
C ILE A 36 5.42 11.38 -2.37
N SER A 37 4.40 10.90 -1.65
CA SER A 37 3.00 11.24 -1.89
C SER A 37 2.74 12.74 -1.73
N ALA A 38 3.30 13.39 -0.70
CA ALA A 38 3.16 14.84 -0.53
C ALA A 38 3.83 15.61 -1.68
N VAL A 39 5.05 15.25 -2.06
CA VAL A 39 5.75 15.87 -3.21
C VAL A 39 4.98 15.66 -4.50
N ALA A 40 4.48 14.44 -4.74
CA ALA A 40 3.68 14.10 -5.90
C ALA A 40 2.37 14.92 -5.94
N ALA A 41 1.69 15.10 -4.80
CA ALA A 41 0.48 15.91 -4.72
C ALA A 41 0.73 17.39 -5.10
N LEU A 42 1.85 17.98 -4.66
CA LEU A 42 2.23 19.34 -5.05
C LEU A 42 2.55 19.43 -6.55
N LEU A 43 3.26 18.45 -7.10
CA LEU A 43 3.57 18.40 -8.53
C LEU A 43 2.29 18.24 -9.37
N THR A 44 1.38 17.34 -8.98
CA THR A 44 0.08 17.17 -9.63
C THR A 44 -0.76 18.44 -9.53
N GLY A 45 -0.80 19.10 -8.36
CA GLY A 45 -1.47 20.39 -8.18
C GLY A 45 -0.92 21.48 -9.10
N LEU A 46 0.42 21.55 -9.23
CA LEU A 46 1.08 22.46 -10.17
C LEU A 46 0.69 22.17 -11.62
N ILE A 47 0.75 20.90 -12.06
CA ILE A 47 0.37 20.49 -13.41
C ILE A 47 -1.09 20.84 -13.68
N CYS A 48 -2.03 20.47 -12.81
CA CYS A 48 -3.45 20.74 -12.99
C CYS A 48 -3.78 22.25 -12.96
N SER A 49 -3.08 23.04 -12.14
CA SER A 49 -3.28 24.49 -12.11
C SER A 49 -2.73 25.20 -13.35
N ARG A 50 -1.62 24.72 -13.91
CA ARG A 50 -0.94 25.37 -15.05
C ARG A 50 -1.42 24.88 -16.41
N ALA A 51 -1.63 23.58 -16.55
CA ALA A 51 -2.02 22.96 -17.82
C ALA A 51 -3.53 22.94 -18.03
N LEU A 52 -4.31 22.76 -16.95
CA LEU A 52 -5.78 22.61 -17.03
C LEU A 52 -6.55 23.79 -16.41
N HIS A 53 -5.85 24.76 -15.79
CA HIS A 53 -6.45 25.94 -15.14
C HIS A 53 -7.58 25.60 -14.14
N LEU A 54 -7.50 24.46 -13.47
CA LEU A 54 -8.55 23.99 -12.56
C LEU A 54 -8.49 24.73 -11.20
N PRO A 55 -9.54 25.48 -10.79
CA PRO A 55 -9.51 26.32 -9.60
C PRO A 55 -9.39 25.54 -8.27
N GLY A 56 -9.67 24.23 -8.28
CA GLY A 56 -9.58 23.36 -7.10
C GLY A 56 -8.24 22.62 -6.91
N ALA A 57 -7.30 22.73 -7.87
CA ALA A 57 -6.10 21.90 -7.89
C ALA A 57 -5.21 22.09 -6.64
N TRP A 58 -5.00 23.34 -6.22
CA TRP A 58 -4.20 23.64 -5.03
C TRP A 58 -4.89 23.24 -3.73
N ASN A 59 -6.21 23.39 -3.64
CA ASN A 59 -6.97 22.97 -2.45
C ASN A 59 -6.83 21.46 -2.22
N TRP A 60 -6.97 20.68 -3.29
CA TRP A 60 -6.76 19.23 -3.24
C TRP A 60 -5.29 18.87 -2.91
N ALA A 61 -4.32 19.56 -3.52
CA ALA A 61 -2.90 19.30 -3.27
C ALA A 61 -2.51 19.58 -1.81
N TRP A 62 -2.96 20.71 -1.24
CA TRP A 62 -2.72 21.04 0.16
C TRP A 62 -3.42 20.09 1.12
N ALA A 63 -4.66 19.70 0.84
CA ALA A 63 -5.37 18.70 1.64
C ALA A 63 -4.64 17.34 1.64
N THR A 64 -4.16 16.90 0.48
CA THR A 64 -3.43 15.63 0.34
C THR A 64 -2.05 15.69 1.01
N CYS A 65 -1.36 16.83 0.96
CA CYS A 65 -0.12 17.06 1.70
C CYS A 65 -0.36 17.05 3.22
N GLY A 66 -1.37 17.77 3.68
CA GLY A 66 -1.78 17.79 5.09
C GLY A 66 -2.13 16.40 5.61
N MET A 67 -2.87 15.61 4.82
CA MET A 67 -3.15 14.21 5.13
C MET A 67 -1.87 13.37 5.21
N SER A 68 -0.94 13.56 4.27
CA SER A 68 0.34 12.82 4.28
C SER A 68 1.18 13.14 5.52
N MET A 69 1.19 14.40 5.95
CA MET A 69 1.85 14.84 7.19
C MET A 69 1.15 14.31 8.44
N LEU A 70 -0.19 14.26 8.44
CA LEU A 70 -0.97 13.64 9.51
C LEU A 70 -0.65 12.14 9.61
N CYS A 71 -0.59 11.41 8.50
CA CYS A 71 -0.21 10.01 8.47
C CYS A 71 1.19 9.77 9.04
N LEU A 72 2.17 10.63 8.71
CA LEU A 72 3.51 10.59 9.29
C LEU A 72 3.49 10.83 10.81
N SER A 73 2.71 11.80 11.26
CA SER A 73 2.58 12.16 12.68
C SER A 73 1.90 11.05 13.49
N VAL A 74 0.80 10.50 12.98
CA VAL A 74 0.10 9.36 13.59
C VAL A 74 1.02 8.15 13.66
N ARG A 75 1.78 7.86 12.59
CA ARG A 75 2.77 6.77 12.59
C ARG A 75 3.77 6.88 13.72
N GLN A 76 4.30 8.08 13.99
CA GLN A 76 5.27 8.29 15.08
C GLN A 76 4.68 7.98 16.46
N ALA A 77 3.37 8.14 16.63
CA ALA A 77 2.66 7.81 17.87
C ALA A 77 2.23 6.33 17.96
N LEU A 78 2.33 5.56 16.87
CA LEU A 78 1.94 4.15 16.88
C LEU A 78 2.94 3.29 17.65
N PRO A 79 2.47 2.20 18.29
CA PRO A 79 3.35 1.20 18.89
C PRO A 79 4.32 0.62 17.86
N ARG A 80 5.51 0.21 18.30
CA ARG A 80 6.47 -0.45 17.40
C ARG A 80 5.87 -1.75 16.84
N PRO A 81 6.03 -2.04 15.53
CA PRO A 81 5.46 -3.24 14.91
C PRO A 81 6.03 -4.55 15.47
N THR A 82 7.16 -4.49 16.18
CA THR A 82 7.80 -5.62 16.87
C THR A 82 7.02 -6.10 18.11
N ASP A 83 6.14 -5.28 18.67
CA ASP A 83 5.32 -5.67 19.82
C ASP A 83 4.13 -6.55 19.37
N ARG A 84 4.29 -7.86 19.58
CA ARG A 84 3.31 -8.89 19.19
C ARG A 84 1.96 -8.72 19.88
N SER A 85 1.90 -8.08 21.04
CA SER A 85 0.64 -7.87 21.77
C SER A 85 -0.22 -6.77 21.13
N LYS A 86 0.41 -5.79 20.47
CA LYS A 86 -0.25 -4.61 19.88
C LYS A 86 -0.21 -4.58 18.36
N VAL A 87 0.39 -5.59 17.72
CA VAL A 87 0.55 -5.65 16.26
C VAL A 87 -0.77 -5.57 15.49
N LEU A 88 -1.86 -6.12 16.04
CA LEU A 88 -3.18 -6.01 15.40
C LEU A 88 -3.68 -4.56 15.37
N ILE A 89 -3.50 -3.81 16.47
CA ILE A 89 -3.85 -2.39 16.52
C ILE A 89 -3.03 -1.62 15.48
N TYR A 90 -1.72 -1.90 15.42
CA TYR A 90 -0.83 -1.32 14.42
C TYR A 90 -1.31 -1.61 12.99
N ALA A 91 -1.62 -2.88 12.67
CA ALA A 91 -2.08 -3.29 11.35
C ALA A 91 -3.41 -2.62 10.95
N HIS A 92 -4.36 -2.49 11.89
CA HIS A 92 -5.60 -1.76 11.65
C HIS A 92 -5.36 -0.26 11.41
N MET A 93 -4.45 0.37 12.16
CA MET A 93 -4.10 1.78 11.96
C MET A 93 -3.40 1.99 10.62
N VAL A 94 -2.43 1.15 10.24
CA VAL A 94 -1.78 1.22 8.92
C VAL A 94 -2.80 1.03 7.79
N ARG A 95 -3.75 0.09 7.94
CA ARG A 95 -4.85 -0.09 6.99
C ARG A 95 -5.71 1.17 6.88
N LEU A 96 -6.01 1.83 7.99
CA LEU A 96 -6.76 3.10 8.00
C LEU A 96 -5.98 4.21 7.30
N LEU A 97 -4.70 4.40 7.61
CA LEU A 97 -3.83 5.39 6.96
C LEU A 97 -3.72 5.15 5.45
N ALA A 98 -3.58 3.88 5.04
CA ALA A 98 -3.61 3.50 3.63
C ALA A 98 -4.96 3.84 2.98
N GLY A 99 -6.08 3.54 3.65
CA GLY A 99 -7.40 3.93 3.17
C GLY A 99 -7.58 5.44 3.03
N LEU A 100 -7.16 6.24 4.00
CA LEU A 100 -7.23 7.71 3.94
C LEU A 100 -6.38 8.29 2.81
N SER A 101 -5.16 7.76 2.63
CA SER A 101 -4.30 8.11 1.50
C SER A 101 -4.98 7.76 0.17
N GLY A 102 -5.56 6.57 0.09
CA GLY A 102 -6.31 6.13 -1.09
C GLY A 102 -7.51 7.04 -1.39
N ILE A 103 -8.27 7.45 -0.37
CA ILE A 103 -9.39 8.41 -0.54
C ILE A 103 -8.89 9.74 -1.10
N CYS A 104 -7.78 10.29 -0.61
CA CYS A 104 -7.25 11.57 -1.10
C CYS A 104 -6.88 11.49 -2.60
N TRP A 105 -6.18 10.44 -2.99
CA TRP A 105 -5.80 10.19 -4.38
C TRP A 105 -6.97 9.73 -5.26
N GLY A 106 -7.99 9.08 -4.71
CA GLY A 106 -9.21 8.75 -5.44
C GLY A 106 -10.09 9.98 -5.65
N ALA A 107 -10.16 10.87 -4.67
CA ALA A 107 -10.87 12.14 -4.75
C ALA A 107 -10.30 13.04 -5.86
N PHE A 108 -9.00 12.94 -6.16
CA PHE A 108 -8.38 13.61 -7.30
C PHE A 108 -9.15 13.34 -8.60
N GLY A 109 -9.38 12.07 -8.95
CA GLY A 109 -10.09 11.72 -10.18
C GLY A 109 -11.60 11.95 -10.12
N VAL A 110 -12.16 12.28 -8.95
CA VAL A 110 -13.56 12.72 -8.84
C VAL A 110 -13.67 14.24 -8.98
N LEU A 111 -12.75 14.99 -8.38
CA LEU A 111 -12.82 16.45 -8.29
C LEU A 111 -12.19 17.16 -9.50
N LEU A 112 -11.17 16.56 -10.11
CA LEU A 112 -10.31 17.22 -11.10
C LEU A 112 -10.34 16.54 -12.48
N LEU A 113 -11.10 15.46 -12.65
CA LEU A 113 -11.30 14.83 -13.94
C LEU A 113 -12.38 15.57 -14.74
N ASP A 114 -11.97 16.27 -15.78
CA ASP A 114 -12.85 16.86 -16.78
C ASP A 114 -13.05 15.88 -17.96
N GLN A 115 -14.16 15.14 -17.96
CA GLN A 115 -14.41 14.04 -18.90
C GLN A 115 -14.39 14.45 -20.39
N PRO A 116 -14.93 15.62 -20.80
CA PRO A 116 -14.84 16.05 -22.19
C PRO A 116 -13.43 16.41 -22.65
N ASN A 117 -12.46 16.53 -21.74
CA ASN A 117 -11.09 16.93 -22.04
C ASN A 117 -10.13 15.71 -22.00
N PRO A 118 -9.67 15.20 -23.16
CA PRO A 118 -8.77 14.04 -23.22
C PRO A 118 -7.46 14.25 -22.48
N MET A 119 -6.96 15.50 -22.41
CA MET A 119 -5.75 15.82 -21.66
C MET A 119 -5.97 15.66 -20.15
N SER A 120 -7.16 16.02 -19.66
CA SER A 120 -7.53 15.80 -18.25
C SER A 120 -7.58 14.31 -17.92
N ILE A 121 -8.18 13.50 -18.79
CA ILE A 121 -8.22 12.03 -18.64
C ILE A 121 -6.79 11.48 -18.60
N ALA A 122 -5.95 11.84 -19.57
CA ALA A 122 -4.58 11.37 -19.66
C ALA A 122 -3.76 11.71 -18.39
N ILE A 123 -3.88 12.94 -17.88
CA ILE A 123 -3.19 13.36 -16.66
C ILE A 123 -3.68 12.55 -15.45
N VAL A 124 -5.00 12.41 -15.29
CA VAL A 124 -5.56 11.66 -14.15
C VAL A 124 -5.12 10.20 -14.17
N LEU A 125 -5.19 9.56 -15.32
CA LEU A 125 -4.78 8.16 -15.48
C LEU A 125 -3.28 7.98 -15.30
N CYS A 126 -2.45 8.88 -15.84
CA CYS A 126 -1.01 8.84 -15.69
C CYS A 126 -0.59 8.98 -14.22
N VAL A 127 -1.15 9.96 -13.51
CA VAL A 127 -0.89 10.18 -12.09
C VAL A 127 -1.39 8.98 -11.25
N THR A 128 -2.59 8.46 -11.56
CA THR A 128 -3.16 7.29 -10.89
C THR A 128 -2.25 6.07 -11.08
N ALA A 129 -1.80 5.79 -12.30
CA ALA A 129 -0.88 4.68 -12.57
C ALA A 129 0.48 4.88 -11.88
N GLY A 130 1.01 6.12 -11.91
CA GLY A 130 2.28 6.48 -11.30
C GLY A 130 2.30 6.27 -9.79
N ILE A 131 1.35 6.87 -9.06
CA ILE A 131 1.31 6.76 -7.59
C ILE A 131 1.05 5.33 -7.13
N ASN A 132 0.21 4.59 -7.86
CA ASN A 132 -0.14 3.21 -7.53
C ASN A 132 1.00 2.23 -7.81
N SER A 133 1.89 2.53 -8.76
CA SER A 133 3.10 1.73 -8.98
C SER A 133 4.02 1.70 -7.74
N GLY A 134 4.24 2.87 -7.10
CA GLY A 134 4.97 2.96 -5.84
C GLY A 134 4.19 2.32 -4.68
N GLY A 135 2.87 2.54 -4.64
CA GLY A 135 1.99 1.91 -3.66
C GLY A 135 2.05 0.38 -3.67
N LEU A 136 2.29 -0.24 -4.83
CA LEU A 136 2.35 -1.69 -4.95
C LEU A 136 3.54 -2.25 -4.15
N ALA A 137 4.72 -1.61 -4.27
CA ALA A 137 5.90 -2.02 -3.51
C ALA A 137 5.73 -1.78 -2.00
N VAL A 138 5.09 -0.68 -1.61
CA VAL A 138 4.88 -0.31 -0.21
C VAL A 138 3.87 -1.25 0.46
N PHE A 139 2.73 -1.52 -0.18
CA PHE A 139 1.63 -2.26 0.43
C PHE A 139 1.64 -3.76 0.15
N ALA A 140 2.47 -4.25 -0.78
CA ALA A 140 2.59 -5.67 -1.10
C ALA A 140 2.75 -6.60 0.12
N PRO A 141 3.50 -6.26 1.20
CA PRO A 141 3.67 -7.18 2.34
C PRO A 141 2.37 -7.56 3.06
N SER A 142 1.30 -6.75 2.94
CA SER A 142 0.00 -7.05 3.56
C SER A 142 -1.14 -6.82 2.57
N TRP A 143 -1.69 -7.92 2.05
CA TRP A 143 -2.78 -7.85 1.07
C TRP A 143 -4.03 -7.11 1.57
N PRO A 144 -4.48 -7.25 2.83
CA PRO A 144 -5.61 -6.46 3.34
C PRO A 144 -5.39 -4.94 3.32
N VAL A 145 -4.15 -4.50 3.58
CA VAL A 145 -3.79 -3.08 3.50
C VAL A 145 -3.81 -2.63 2.03
N ALA A 146 -3.17 -3.39 1.14
CA ALA A 146 -3.12 -3.11 -0.28
C ALA A 146 -4.53 -3.01 -0.90
N VAL A 147 -5.40 -3.98 -0.66
CA VAL A 147 -6.79 -3.97 -1.17
C VAL A 147 -7.56 -2.75 -0.68
N THR A 148 -7.40 -2.35 0.57
CA THR A 148 -8.07 -1.16 1.11
C THR A 148 -7.62 0.11 0.37
N TYR A 149 -6.32 0.23 0.11
CA TYR A 149 -5.77 1.33 -0.68
C TYR A 149 -6.27 1.31 -2.13
N TRP A 150 -6.22 0.15 -2.81
CA TRP A 150 -6.69 0.04 -4.19
C TRP A 150 -8.16 0.40 -4.35
N LEU A 151 -9.01 -0.09 -3.45
CA LEU A 151 -10.44 0.19 -3.51
C LEU A 151 -10.73 1.67 -3.28
N THR A 152 -10.06 2.29 -2.31
CA THR A 152 -10.30 3.71 -2.01
C THR A 152 -9.69 4.67 -3.03
N ASN A 153 -8.61 4.26 -3.71
CA ASN A 153 -7.93 5.04 -4.74
C ASN A 153 -8.56 4.88 -6.12
N ILE A 154 -8.71 3.63 -6.60
CA ILE A 154 -8.99 3.34 -8.01
C ILE A 154 -10.50 3.33 -8.29
N VAL A 155 -11.33 2.83 -7.35
CA VAL A 155 -12.78 2.72 -7.57
C VAL A 155 -13.45 4.07 -7.82
N PRO A 156 -13.12 5.18 -7.11
CA PRO A 156 -13.71 6.47 -7.43
C PRO A 156 -13.43 6.92 -8.86
N VAL A 157 -12.18 6.80 -9.32
CA VAL A 157 -11.77 7.16 -10.69
C VAL A 157 -12.50 6.29 -11.73
N MET A 158 -12.51 4.97 -11.50
CA MET A 158 -13.22 4.00 -12.34
C MET A 158 -14.71 4.34 -12.44
N ALA A 159 -15.35 4.65 -11.31
CA ALA A 159 -16.77 4.94 -11.27
C ALA A 159 -17.16 6.23 -12.00
N VAL A 160 -16.29 7.24 -12.00
CA VAL A 160 -16.52 8.48 -12.75
C VAL A 160 -16.43 8.21 -14.26
N LEU A 161 -15.40 7.49 -14.70
CA LEU A 161 -15.18 7.17 -16.11
C LEU A 161 -16.27 6.25 -16.69
N LEU A 162 -16.66 5.20 -15.97
CA LEU A 162 -17.70 4.26 -16.42
C LEU A 162 -19.10 4.88 -16.49
N ARG A 163 -19.36 5.97 -15.77
CA ARG A 163 -20.63 6.71 -15.85
C ARG A 163 -20.63 7.77 -16.96
N SER A 164 -19.50 7.98 -17.63
CA SER A 164 -19.43 8.91 -18.74
C SER A 164 -20.29 8.43 -19.91
N ARG A 165 -20.90 9.38 -20.63
CA ARG A 165 -21.61 9.10 -21.88
C ARG A 165 -20.67 9.10 -23.09
N ASP A 166 -19.45 9.59 -22.90
CA ASP A 166 -18.41 9.59 -23.92
C ASP A 166 -17.77 8.21 -24.04
N GLU A 167 -17.62 7.72 -25.28
CA GLU A 167 -17.14 6.37 -25.57
C GLU A 167 -15.69 6.17 -25.13
N LEU A 168 -14.83 7.18 -25.36
CA LEU A 168 -13.42 7.15 -24.94
C LEU A 168 -13.32 7.03 -23.42
N SER A 169 -14.05 7.88 -22.68
CA SER A 169 -14.09 7.88 -21.22
C SER A 169 -14.58 6.53 -20.67
N MET A 170 -15.62 5.95 -21.26
CA MET A 170 -16.12 4.63 -20.88
C MET A 170 -15.07 3.53 -21.10
N MET A 171 -14.42 3.51 -22.27
CA MET A 171 -13.34 2.55 -22.58
C MET A 171 -12.16 2.70 -21.60
N MET A 172 -11.80 3.92 -21.24
CA MET A 172 -10.79 4.19 -20.22
C MET A 172 -11.24 3.68 -18.84
N GLY A 173 -12.51 3.80 -18.50
CA GLY A 173 -13.08 3.22 -17.28
C GLY A 173 -12.93 1.70 -17.22
N LEU A 174 -13.12 1.00 -18.34
CA LEU A 174 -12.87 -0.44 -18.45
C LEU A 174 -11.38 -0.77 -18.31
N ALA A 175 -10.48 0.04 -18.88
CA ALA A 175 -9.04 -0.12 -18.70
C ALA A 175 -8.64 0.06 -17.22
N VAL A 176 -9.23 1.04 -16.51
CA VAL A 176 -9.01 1.24 -15.07
C VAL A 176 -9.56 0.07 -14.25
N MET A 177 -10.68 -0.53 -14.65
CA MET A 177 -11.19 -1.76 -14.02
C MET A 177 -10.20 -2.91 -14.15
N LEU A 178 -9.66 -3.13 -15.36
CA LEU A 178 -8.62 -4.13 -15.58
C LEU A 178 -7.37 -3.84 -14.74
N TYR A 179 -6.99 -2.55 -14.63
CA TYR A 179 -5.88 -2.12 -13.78
C TYR A 179 -6.12 -2.43 -12.30
N LEU A 180 -7.32 -2.20 -11.76
CA LEU A 180 -7.68 -2.58 -10.39
C LEU A 180 -7.54 -4.09 -10.16
N ILE A 181 -8.01 -4.91 -11.11
CA ILE A 181 -7.85 -6.36 -11.06
C ILE A 181 -6.36 -6.73 -11.04
N ALA A 182 -5.56 -6.15 -11.93
CA ALA A 182 -4.12 -6.38 -12.00
C ALA A 182 -3.41 -6.00 -10.70
N MET A 183 -3.68 -4.82 -10.12
CA MET A 183 -3.09 -4.39 -8.84
C MET A 183 -3.49 -5.32 -7.69
N THR A 184 -4.74 -5.79 -7.68
CA THR A 184 -5.21 -6.76 -6.67
C THR A 184 -4.49 -8.09 -6.78
N VAL A 185 -4.28 -8.58 -8.01
CA VAL A 185 -3.56 -9.84 -8.29
C VAL A 185 -2.06 -9.71 -7.97
N PHE A 186 -1.40 -8.63 -8.41
CA PHE A 186 0.02 -8.43 -8.16
C PHE A 186 0.31 -8.21 -6.69
N SER A 187 -0.53 -7.46 -5.96
CA SER A 187 -0.37 -7.31 -4.51
C SER A 187 -0.59 -8.63 -3.77
N TYR A 188 -1.48 -9.51 -4.25
CA TYR A 188 -1.64 -10.86 -3.70
C TYR A 188 -0.37 -11.71 -3.87
N PHE A 189 0.22 -11.72 -5.07
CA PHE A 189 1.46 -12.46 -5.30
C PHE A 189 2.63 -11.83 -4.53
N GLY A 190 2.68 -10.50 -4.46
CA GLY A 190 3.64 -9.76 -3.63
C GLY A 190 3.55 -10.15 -2.15
N SER A 191 2.34 -10.23 -1.60
CA SER A 191 2.14 -10.62 -0.19
C SER A 191 2.54 -12.07 0.07
N ARG A 192 2.27 -12.97 -0.88
CA ARG A 192 2.72 -14.37 -0.81
C ARG A 192 4.24 -14.50 -0.91
N GLY A 193 4.88 -13.69 -1.74
CA GLY A 193 6.33 -13.60 -1.83
C GLY A 193 6.96 -13.10 -0.53
N ALA A 194 6.42 -12.02 0.03
CA ALA A 194 6.85 -11.48 1.32
C ALA A 194 6.68 -12.49 2.46
N LEU A 195 5.53 -13.18 2.51
CA LEU A 195 5.27 -14.23 3.50
C LEU A 195 6.32 -15.34 3.43
N ARG A 196 6.62 -15.83 2.23
CA ARG A 196 7.61 -16.90 2.04
C ARG A 196 9.02 -16.46 2.46
N ALA A 197 9.38 -15.21 2.16
CA ALA A 197 10.66 -14.65 2.59
C ALA A 197 10.75 -14.53 4.12
N ILE A 198 9.66 -14.15 4.79
CA ILE A 198 9.57 -14.10 6.25
C ILE A 198 9.69 -15.50 6.86
N GLU A 199 8.96 -16.49 6.33
CA GLU A 199 8.99 -17.88 6.79
C GLU A 199 10.41 -18.46 6.68
N LEU A 200 11.07 -18.26 5.54
CA LEU A 200 12.48 -18.66 5.34
C LEU A 200 13.42 -17.95 6.33
N GLY A 201 13.17 -16.68 6.63
CA GLY A 201 13.92 -15.93 7.64
C GLY A 201 13.83 -16.59 9.03
N PHE A 202 12.62 -16.98 9.43
CA PHE A 202 12.40 -17.67 10.71
C PHE A 202 13.02 -19.07 10.75
N GLU A 203 12.98 -19.81 9.64
CA GLU A 203 13.63 -21.13 9.53
C GLU A 203 15.14 -21.02 9.66
N ASN A 204 15.75 -20.05 8.97
CA ASN A 204 17.19 -19.78 9.00
C ASN A 204 17.66 -19.37 10.41
N GLU A 205 16.95 -18.47 11.09
CA GLU A 205 17.25 -18.12 12.48
C GLU A 205 17.22 -19.36 13.40
N GLY A 206 16.22 -20.22 13.23
CA GLY A 206 16.10 -21.46 13.99
C GLY A 206 17.25 -22.43 13.73
N LEU A 207 17.72 -22.55 12.48
CA LEU A 207 18.86 -23.39 12.10
C LEU A 207 20.16 -22.87 12.72
N VAL A 208 20.43 -21.57 12.64
CA VAL A 208 21.65 -20.95 13.21
C VAL A 208 21.71 -21.15 14.71
N LEU A 209 20.59 -21.01 15.42
CA LEU A 209 20.52 -21.25 16.87
C LEU A 209 20.83 -22.70 17.22
N ARG A 210 20.28 -23.66 16.47
CA ARG A 210 20.58 -25.09 16.70
C ARG A 210 22.05 -25.42 16.45
N LEU A 211 22.64 -24.88 15.39
CA LEU A 211 24.07 -25.08 15.10
C LEU A 211 24.97 -24.50 16.21
N ARG A 212 24.64 -23.32 16.73
CA ARG A 212 25.36 -22.72 17.86
C ARG A 212 25.27 -23.57 19.12
N ASP A 213 24.08 -24.08 19.46
CA ASP A 213 23.87 -24.97 20.61
C ASP A 213 24.64 -26.29 20.45
N GLN A 214 24.60 -26.91 19.27
CA GLN A 214 25.39 -28.12 18.99
C GLN A 214 26.90 -27.88 19.10
N THR A 215 27.39 -26.74 18.59
CA THR A 215 28.80 -26.37 18.67
C THR A 215 29.22 -26.15 20.13
N GLN A 216 28.39 -25.44 20.91
CA GLN A 216 28.65 -25.21 22.32
C GLN A 216 28.72 -26.53 23.10
N ARG A 217 27.74 -27.43 22.91
CA ARG A 217 27.73 -28.75 23.57
C ARG A 217 28.93 -29.60 23.18
N ALA A 218 29.38 -29.52 21.92
CA ALA A 218 30.56 -30.24 21.46
C ALA A 218 31.85 -29.69 22.10
N LEU A 219 31.93 -28.38 22.33
CA LEU A 219 33.04 -27.74 23.05
C LEU A 219 33.02 -28.12 24.53
N ASP A 220 31.86 -28.05 25.19
CA ASP A 220 31.71 -28.43 26.60
C ASP A 220 32.06 -29.91 26.82
N ALA A 221 31.64 -30.80 25.91
CA ALA A 221 31.98 -32.22 25.98
C ALA A 221 33.49 -32.49 25.80
N ARG A 222 34.20 -31.67 25.02
CA ARG A 222 35.67 -31.74 24.91
C ARG A 222 36.35 -31.28 26.18
N GLN A 223 35.88 -30.20 26.81
CA GLN A 223 36.45 -29.69 28.06
C GLN A 223 36.26 -30.64 29.25
N VAL A 224 35.21 -31.45 29.27
CA VAL A 224 34.99 -32.47 30.31
C VAL A 224 35.88 -33.71 30.09
N ALA A 225 36.37 -33.93 28.87
CA ALA A 225 37.22 -35.07 28.53
C ALA A 225 38.73 -34.79 28.73
N GLU A 226 39.12 -33.53 28.89
CA GLU A 226 40.48 -33.07 29.24
C GLU A 226 40.64 -32.92 30.77
#